data_AF-A0A355SUN1-F1
#
_entry.id   AF-A0A355SUN1-F1
#
_cell.length_a   1.000
_cell.length_b   1.000
_cell.length_c   1.000
_cell.angle_alpha   90.00
_cell.angle_beta   90.00
_cell.angle_gamma   90.00
#
_symmetry.space_group_name_H-M   'P 1'
#
loop_
_entity.id
_entity.type
_entity.pdbx_description
1 polymer ?
#
loop_
_entity_poly.entity_id
_entity_poly.type
_entity_poly.pdbx_seq_one_letter_code
_entity_poly.pdbx_strand_id
1 'polypeptide(L)'
;MGSHNKRLGEIEILLAQDATARTSQAELIAKIETLQREARPWIELNALIGSASGDKFSKFAQGLTLAQLLELANRHLSELNDRYTIQRTTESELSLQIIDRYQADTIRPTRSLSGGESFLVSLALALGLSDLAGSDTRIESLFIDEGFGTLDTDTLDTALAALENLRMSNRTIGIISHVDALKQRISAQIHVNKGSDGYGSLKIIHGS
;
A
#
# COMPACT_ATOMS: atom_id res chain seq x y z
N MET A 1 8.55 0.99 87.46
CA MET A 1 9.65 0.78 86.47
C MET A 1 9.35 -0.29 85.42
N GLY A 2 8.66 -1.41 85.73
CA GLY A 2 8.39 -2.48 84.74
C GLY A 2 7.49 -2.11 83.56
N SER A 3 6.49 -1.24 83.73
CA SER A 3 5.59 -0.80 82.63
C SER A 3 6.30 0.07 81.59
N HIS A 4 7.30 0.86 82.00
CA HIS A 4 8.05 1.73 81.08
C HIS A 4 9.04 0.93 80.23
N ASN A 5 9.72 -0.07 80.81
CA ASN A 5 10.59 -0.97 80.06
C ASN A 5 9.82 -1.84 79.04
N LYS A 6 8.61 -2.30 79.39
CA LYS A 6 7.78 -3.07 78.43
C LYS A 6 7.36 -2.22 77.23
N ARG A 7 6.97 -0.97 77.48
CA ARG A 7 6.55 -0.01 76.44
C ARG A 7 7.75 0.44 75.58
N LEU A 8 8.94 0.52 76.15
CA LEU A 8 10.18 0.77 75.41
C LEU A 8 10.49 -0.36 74.42
N GLY A 9 10.40 -1.61 74.87
CA GLY A 9 10.63 -2.78 74.01
C GLY A 9 9.58 -2.95 72.90
N GLU A 10 8.31 -2.61 73.17
CA GLU A 10 7.26 -2.58 72.14
C GLU A 10 7.55 -1.52 71.05
N ILE A 11 8.05 -0.35 71.43
CA ILE A 11 8.45 0.72 70.49
C ILE A 11 9.69 0.30 69.67
N GLU A 12 10.67 -0.35 70.29
CA GLU A 12 11.86 -0.86 69.59
C GLU A 12 11.49 -1.91 68.52
N ILE A 13 10.56 -2.80 68.83
CA ILE A 13 10.06 -3.80 67.86
C ILE A 13 9.33 -3.12 66.70
N LEU A 14 8.47 -2.14 66.97
CA LEU A 14 7.76 -1.39 65.93
C LEU A 14 8.73 -0.62 65.02
N LEU A 15 9.78 -0.02 65.58
CA LEU A 15 10.82 0.66 64.80
C LEU A 15 11.62 -0.32 63.92
N ALA A 16 11.96 -1.51 64.44
CA ALA A 16 12.62 -2.54 63.65
C ALA A 16 11.74 -3.07 62.51
N GLN A 17 10.43 -3.21 62.74
CA GLN A 17 9.45 -3.59 61.72
C GLN A 17 9.31 -2.51 60.64
N ASP A 18 9.20 -1.23 61.02
CA ASP A 18 9.14 -0.10 60.08
C ASP A 18 10.42 -0.01 59.24
N ALA A 19 11.59 -0.18 59.85
CA ALA A 19 12.87 -0.20 59.14
C ALA A 19 12.95 -1.35 58.12
N THR A 20 12.47 -2.53 58.48
CA THR A 20 12.41 -3.69 57.58
C THR A 20 11.45 -3.42 56.42
N ALA A 21 10.25 -2.90 56.72
CA ALA A 21 9.25 -2.58 55.70
C ALA A 21 9.74 -1.52 54.71
N ARG A 22 10.44 -0.47 55.17
CA ARG A 22 11.06 0.54 54.31
C ARG A 22 12.12 -0.04 53.39
N THR A 23 12.91 -0.98 53.89
CA THR A 23 13.95 -1.66 53.10
C THR A 23 13.31 -2.50 51.99
N SER A 24 12.32 -3.33 52.33
CA SER A 24 11.57 -4.12 51.34
C SER A 24 10.83 -3.24 50.32
N GLN A 25 10.28 -2.10 50.76
CA GLN A 25 9.64 -1.14 49.87
C GLN A 25 10.64 -0.52 48.88
N ALA A 26 11.83 -0.12 49.36
CA ALA A 26 12.88 0.42 48.50
C ALA A 26 13.34 -0.61 47.45
N GLU A 27 13.49 -1.89 47.85
CA GLU A 27 13.81 -2.98 46.93
C GLU A 27 12.72 -3.20 45.87
N LEU A 28 11.44 -3.17 46.25
CA LEU A 28 10.31 -3.30 45.33
C LEU A 28 10.27 -2.13 44.33
N ILE A 29 10.50 -0.90 44.78
CA ILE A 29 10.56 0.29 43.92
C ILE A 29 11.70 0.15 42.90
N ALA A 30 12.90 -0.22 43.36
CA ALA A 30 14.05 -0.44 42.47
C ALA A 30 13.77 -1.55 41.43
N LYS A 31 13.03 -2.60 41.83
CA LYS A 31 12.63 -3.68 40.92
C LYS A 31 11.58 -3.21 39.90
N ILE A 32 10.61 -2.40 40.32
CA ILE A 32 9.62 -1.79 39.41
C ILE A 32 10.33 -0.89 38.39
N GLU A 33 11.24 -0.02 38.83
CA GLU A 33 11.99 0.86 37.92
C GLU A 33 12.82 0.09 36.89
N THR A 34 13.41 -1.04 37.32
CA THR A 34 14.17 -1.93 36.43
C THR A 34 13.25 -2.57 35.39
N LEU A 35 12.14 -3.17 35.85
CA LEU A 35 11.15 -3.80 34.96
C LEU A 35 10.51 -2.80 34.01
N GLN A 36 10.25 -1.57 34.45
CA GLN A 36 9.74 -0.49 33.60
C GLN A 36 10.74 -0.11 32.52
N ARG A 37 12.04 -0.03 32.85
CA ARG A 37 13.11 0.21 31.86
C ARG A 37 13.19 -0.89 30.83
N GLU A 38 13.12 -2.15 31.25
CA GLU A 38 13.13 -3.32 30.37
C GLU A 38 11.88 -3.40 29.50
N ALA A 39 10.71 -3.03 30.04
CA ALA A 39 9.45 -3.03 29.30
C ALA A 39 9.30 -1.86 28.32
N ARG A 40 10.03 -0.76 28.53
CA ARG A 40 9.86 0.48 27.76
C ARG A 40 10.01 0.28 26.23
N PRO A 41 11.04 -0.40 25.70
CA PRO A 41 11.15 -0.66 24.27
C PRO A 41 9.97 -1.46 23.71
N TRP A 42 9.44 -2.41 24.48
CA TRP A 42 8.29 -3.22 24.09
C TRP A 42 6.99 -2.41 24.07
N ILE A 43 6.83 -1.50 25.03
CA ILE A 43 5.69 -0.56 25.07
C ILE A 43 5.76 0.40 23.88
N GLU A 44 6.94 0.96 23.59
CA GLU A 44 7.16 1.84 22.44
C GLU A 44 6.91 1.10 21.12
N LEU A 45 7.45 -0.11 20.96
CA LEU A 45 7.20 -0.95 19.77
C LEU A 45 5.72 -1.32 19.63
N ASN A 46 5.06 -1.66 20.74
CA ASN A 46 3.62 -1.97 20.73
C ASN A 46 2.77 -0.74 20.37
N ALA A 47 3.15 0.45 20.84
CA ALA A 47 2.50 1.69 20.46
C ALA A 47 2.64 1.99 18.97
N LEU A 48 3.80 1.69 18.37
CA LEU A 48 4.07 1.93 16.95
C LEU A 48 3.38 0.90 16.05
N ILE A 49 3.64 -0.39 16.25
CA ILE A 49 3.25 -1.48 15.33
C ILE A 49 2.55 -2.66 16.01
N GLY A 50 2.34 -2.59 17.33
CA GLY A 50 1.72 -3.68 18.07
C GLY A 50 0.20 -3.70 17.95
N SER A 51 -0.31 -4.89 17.65
CA SER A 51 -1.70 -5.24 17.85
C SER A 51 -1.81 -6.74 18.10
N ALA A 52 -2.77 -7.15 18.92
CA ALA A 52 -3.00 -8.57 19.21
C ALA A 52 -3.39 -9.37 17.95
N SER A 53 -3.94 -8.69 16.94
CA SER A 53 -4.35 -9.23 15.64
C SER A 53 -3.26 -9.17 14.56
N GLY A 54 -2.12 -8.49 14.80
CA GLY A 54 -1.04 -8.28 13.81
C GLY A 54 -1.38 -7.32 12.66
N ASP A 55 -2.59 -6.77 12.63
CA ASP A 55 -3.09 -5.86 11.61
C ASP A 55 -2.33 -4.52 11.54
N LYS A 56 -1.82 -3.99 12.66
CA LYS A 56 -1.11 -2.71 12.69
C LYS A 56 0.25 -2.79 11.99
N PHE A 57 1.01 -3.86 12.26
CA PHE A 57 2.25 -4.14 11.55
C PHE A 57 2.00 -4.44 10.06
N SER A 58 0.98 -5.24 9.76
CA SER A 58 0.62 -5.57 8.37
C SER A 58 0.26 -4.31 7.57
N LYS A 59 -0.55 -3.39 8.12
CA LYS A 59 -0.88 -2.11 7.47
C LYS A 59 0.35 -1.21 7.28
N PHE A 60 1.24 -1.16 8.28
CA PHE A 60 2.50 -0.43 8.17
C PHE A 60 3.37 -0.98 7.01
N ALA A 61 3.55 -2.30 6.95
CA ALA A 61 4.30 -2.96 5.88
C ALA A 61 3.64 -2.73 4.50
N GLN A 62 2.31 -2.86 4.41
CA GLN A 62 1.56 -2.54 3.20
C GLN A 62 1.74 -1.07 2.79
N GLY A 63 1.85 -0.15 3.75
CA GLY A 63 2.13 1.26 3.51
C GLY A 63 3.50 1.50 2.87
N LEU A 64 4.52 0.74 3.26
CA LEU A 64 5.86 0.78 2.63
C LEU A 64 5.81 0.22 1.21
N THR A 65 5.18 -0.93 1.02
CA THR A 65 4.99 -1.54 -0.31
C THR A 65 4.21 -0.61 -1.24
N LEU A 66 3.15 0.05 -0.71
CA LEU A 66 2.38 1.03 -1.46
C LEU A 66 3.22 2.23 -1.85
N ALA A 67 4.09 2.75 -0.97
CA ALA A 67 4.98 3.85 -1.32
C ALA A 67 5.91 3.49 -2.50
N GLN A 68 6.48 2.29 -2.50
CA GLN A 68 7.30 1.78 -3.60
C GLN A 68 6.49 1.59 -4.89
N LEU A 69 5.26 1.06 -4.78
CA LEU A 69 4.33 0.95 -5.91
C LEU A 69 4.03 2.32 -6.52
N LEU A 70 3.75 3.33 -5.69
CA LEU A 70 3.45 4.67 -6.16
C LEU A 70 4.62 5.33 -6.86
N GLU A 71 5.85 5.09 -6.41
CA GLU A 71 7.05 5.58 -7.09
C GLU A 71 7.20 4.98 -8.49
N LEU A 72 7.00 3.66 -8.62
CA LEU A 72 7.01 2.96 -9.91
C LEU A 72 5.87 3.43 -10.82
N ALA A 73 4.66 3.50 -10.28
CA ALA A 73 3.48 3.93 -11.01
C ALA A 73 3.60 5.37 -11.49
N ASN A 74 4.15 6.29 -10.69
CA ASN A 74 4.33 7.69 -11.10
C ASN A 74 5.36 7.87 -12.21
N ARG A 75 6.37 7.00 -12.30
CA ARG A 75 7.29 6.99 -13.45
C ARG A 75 6.54 6.68 -14.74
N HIS A 76 5.79 5.57 -14.76
CA HIS A 76 4.94 5.22 -15.89
C HIS A 76 3.88 6.29 -16.19
N LEU A 77 3.24 6.83 -15.15
CA LEU A 77 2.24 7.87 -15.32
C LEU A 77 2.84 9.12 -15.97
N SER A 78 4.06 9.52 -15.60
CA SER A 78 4.72 10.68 -16.20
C SER A 78 5.05 10.52 -17.68
N GLU A 79 5.28 9.29 -18.13
CA GLU A 79 5.47 8.96 -19.55
C GLU A 79 4.14 8.97 -20.32
N LEU A 80 3.05 8.56 -19.66
CA LEU A 80 1.70 8.56 -20.23
C LEU A 80 1.07 9.96 -20.25
N ASN A 81 1.24 10.72 -19.17
CA ASN A 81 0.64 12.03 -18.94
C ASN A 81 1.37 12.76 -17.79
N ASP A 82 2.02 13.88 -18.10
CA ASP A 82 2.82 14.66 -17.14
C ASP A 82 2.01 15.50 -16.15
N ARG A 83 0.68 15.62 -16.37
CA ARG A 83 -0.24 16.44 -15.56
C ARG A 83 -0.52 15.84 -14.19
N TYR A 84 -0.57 14.52 -14.09
CA TYR A 84 -1.06 13.84 -12.90
C TYR A 84 0.05 13.15 -12.11
N THR A 85 -0.08 13.16 -10.78
CA THR A 85 0.80 12.40 -9.88
C THR A 85 -0.05 11.73 -8.81
N ILE A 86 0.19 10.45 -8.58
CA ILE A 86 -0.50 9.64 -7.57
C ILE A 86 0.22 9.81 -6.23
N GLN A 87 -0.52 10.14 -5.19
CA GLN A 87 0.00 10.28 -3.85
C GLN A 87 -0.85 9.48 -2.86
N ARG A 88 -0.23 8.99 -1.79
CA ARG A 88 -0.95 8.44 -0.63
C ARG A 88 -1.61 9.59 0.14
N THR A 89 -2.85 9.41 0.58
CA THR A 89 -3.51 10.37 1.47
C THR A 89 -2.94 10.29 2.88
N THR A 90 -3.09 11.37 3.65
CA THR A 90 -2.74 11.43 5.07
C THR A 90 -3.82 10.83 5.97
N GLU A 91 -5.06 10.67 5.47
CA GLU A 91 -6.20 10.20 6.27
C GLU A 91 -6.24 8.67 6.46
N SER A 92 -5.63 7.92 5.55
CA SER A 92 -5.69 6.46 5.52
C SER A 92 -4.41 5.89 4.92
N GLU A 93 -3.92 4.84 5.55
CA GLU A 93 -2.68 4.19 5.16
C GLU A 93 -2.69 3.54 3.77
N LEU A 94 -3.86 3.32 3.15
CA LEU A 94 -3.94 2.64 1.86
C LEU A 94 -4.78 3.38 0.82
N SER A 95 -5.15 4.62 1.11
CA SER A 95 -5.97 5.42 0.21
C SER A 95 -5.10 6.35 -0.64
N LEU A 96 -5.55 6.59 -1.88
CA LEU A 96 -4.83 7.37 -2.88
C LEU A 96 -5.57 8.67 -3.20
N GLN A 97 -4.79 9.67 -3.58
CA GLN A 97 -5.24 10.96 -4.10
C GLN A 97 -4.37 11.34 -5.30
N ILE A 98 -4.86 12.27 -6.12
CA ILE A 98 -4.18 12.73 -7.32
C ILE A 98 -3.78 14.19 -7.14
N ILE A 99 -2.56 14.52 -7.51
CA ILE A 99 -2.08 15.89 -7.64
C ILE A 99 -2.23 16.28 -9.11
N ASP A 100 -2.95 17.38 -9.38
CA ASP A 100 -3.07 17.99 -10.70
C ASP A 100 -2.06 19.12 -10.84
N ARG A 101 -0.93 18.83 -11.50
CA ARG A 101 0.21 19.75 -11.65
C ARG A 101 -0.14 20.97 -12.51
N TYR A 102 -1.15 20.85 -13.38
CA TYR A 102 -1.59 21.96 -14.23
C TYR A 102 -2.55 22.89 -13.49
N GLN A 103 -3.06 22.47 -12.33
CA GLN A 103 -3.90 23.27 -11.44
C GLN A 103 -3.16 23.65 -10.15
N ALA A 104 -1.92 24.14 -10.27
CA ALA A 104 -1.10 24.57 -9.13
C ALA A 104 -1.00 23.50 -8.01
N ASP A 105 -0.76 22.25 -8.41
CA ASP A 105 -0.66 21.08 -7.53
C ASP A 105 -1.92 20.83 -6.67
N THR A 106 -3.10 21.12 -7.23
CA THR A 106 -4.37 20.87 -6.54
C THR A 106 -4.55 19.38 -6.25
N ILE A 107 -4.88 19.06 -4.99
CA ILE A 107 -5.15 17.69 -4.55
C ILE A 107 -6.61 17.35 -4.84
N ARG A 108 -6.80 16.29 -5.63
CA ARG A 108 -8.10 15.77 -6.06
C ARG A 108 -8.30 14.35 -5.56
N PRO A 109 -9.50 13.99 -5.08
CA PRO A 109 -9.81 12.60 -4.78
C PRO A 109 -9.94 11.80 -6.09
N THR A 110 -9.58 10.52 -6.07
CA THR A 110 -9.63 9.63 -7.26
C THR A 110 -11.02 9.58 -7.92
N ARG A 111 -12.09 9.70 -7.13
CA ARG A 111 -13.49 9.76 -7.61
C ARG A 111 -13.82 10.96 -8.51
N SER A 112 -12.96 11.98 -8.54
CA SER A 112 -13.18 13.20 -9.35
C SER A 112 -12.56 13.12 -10.75
N LEU A 113 -11.88 12.02 -11.06
CA LEU A 113 -11.24 11.81 -12.36
C LEU A 113 -12.30 11.49 -13.43
N SER A 114 -12.03 11.91 -14.66
CA SER A 114 -12.79 11.47 -15.82
C SER A 114 -12.54 9.98 -16.13
N GLY A 115 -13.29 9.40 -17.06
CA GLY A 115 -13.10 8.01 -17.49
C GLY A 115 -11.68 7.75 -18.02
N GLY A 116 -11.18 8.64 -18.90
CA GLY A 116 -9.83 8.52 -19.48
C GLY A 116 -8.73 8.75 -18.44
N GLU A 117 -8.92 9.70 -17.52
CA GLU A 117 -7.97 9.97 -16.44
C GLU A 117 -7.86 8.77 -15.48
N SER A 118 -9.00 8.22 -15.09
CA SER A 118 -9.07 7.02 -14.24
C SER A 118 -8.39 5.83 -14.90
N PHE A 119 -8.55 5.68 -16.22
CA PHE A 119 -7.90 4.64 -16.99
C PHE A 119 -6.37 4.79 -16.99
N LEU A 120 -5.83 5.99 -17.27
CA LEU A 120 -4.39 6.22 -17.24
C LEU A 120 -3.78 5.96 -15.86
N VAL A 121 -4.42 6.42 -14.80
CA VAL A 121 -3.99 6.16 -13.42
C VAL A 121 -3.99 4.66 -13.12
N SER A 122 -5.05 3.94 -13.53
CA SER A 122 -5.17 2.49 -13.32
C SER A 122 -4.12 1.72 -14.13
N LEU A 123 -3.87 2.15 -15.37
CA LEU A 123 -2.83 1.60 -16.23
C LEU A 123 -1.46 1.77 -15.57
N ALA A 124 -1.10 3.00 -15.19
CA ALA A 124 0.17 3.29 -14.54
C ALA A 124 0.39 2.48 -13.25
N LEU A 125 -0.66 2.29 -12.44
CA LEU A 125 -0.62 1.41 -11.27
C LEU A 125 -0.41 -0.05 -11.63
N ALA A 126 -1.07 -0.55 -12.69
CA ALA A 126 -0.86 -1.91 -13.17
C ALA A 126 0.59 -2.12 -13.67
N LEU A 127 1.16 -1.14 -14.37
CA LEU A 127 2.55 -1.18 -14.82
C LEU A 127 3.51 -1.15 -13.62
N GLY A 128 3.29 -0.25 -12.66
CA GLY A 128 4.10 -0.17 -11.45
C GLY A 128 4.02 -1.43 -10.59
N LEU A 129 2.85 -2.08 -10.52
CA LEU A 129 2.67 -3.34 -9.81
C LEU A 129 3.40 -4.49 -10.51
N SER A 130 3.34 -4.51 -11.84
CA SER A 130 4.08 -5.45 -12.67
C SER A 130 5.59 -5.39 -12.37
N ASP A 131 6.15 -4.18 -12.28
CA ASP A 131 7.56 -3.97 -11.95
C ASP A 131 7.91 -4.38 -10.52
N LEU A 132 7.04 -4.02 -9.56
CA LEU A 132 7.24 -4.36 -8.14
C LEU A 132 7.29 -5.87 -7.90
N ALA A 133 6.47 -6.63 -8.63
CA ALA A 133 6.37 -8.07 -8.50
C ALA A 133 7.59 -8.85 -9.03
N GLY A 134 8.51 -8.19 -9.75
CA GLY A 134 9.64 -8.83 -10.44
C GLY A 134 10.70 -9.51 -9.54
N SER A 135 10.66 -9.33 -8.21
CA SER A 135 11.69 -9.82 -7.28
C SER A 135 11.41 -11.21 -6.68
N ASP A 136 10.18 -11.51 -6.25
CA ASP A 136 9.83 -12.82 -5.63
C ASP A 136 8.59 -13.51 -6.26
N THR A 137 7.74 -12.78 -6.98
CA THR A 137 6.47 -13.30 -7.52
C THR A 137 6.20 -12.71 -8.90
N ARG A 138 6.71 -13.33 -9.97
CA ARG A 138 6.54 -12.78 -11.33
C ARG A 138 5.05 -12.73 -11.72
N ILE A 139 4.53 -11.53 -11.97
CA ILE A 139 3.27 -11.35 -12.69
C ILE A 139 3.56 -11.60 -14.17
N GLU A 140 3.20 -12.79 -14.65
CA GLU A 140 3.44 -13.25 -16.02
C GLU A 140 2.39 -12.76 -17.01
N SER A 141 1.22 -12.32 -16.52
CA SER A 141 0.09 -11.90 -17.36
C SER A 141 -0.67 -10.73 -16.77
N LEU A 142 -0.98 -9.73 -17.62
CA LEU A 142 -1.82 -8.58 -17.29
C LEU A 142 -2.96 -8.49 -18.30
N PHE A 143 -4.20 -8.40 -17.81
CA PHE A 143 -5.38 -8.17 -18.65
C PHE A 143 -5.94 -6.77 -18.39
N ILE A 144 -6.19 -6.02 -19.46
CA ILE A 144 -6.75 -4.67 -19.41
C ILE A 144 -8.10 -4.70 -20.14
N ASP A 145 -9.15 -4.31 -19.43
CA ASP A 145 -10.53 -4.31 -19.95
C ASP A 145 -11.03 -2.87 -20.16
N GLU A 146 -11.43 -2.58 -21.40
CA GLU A 146 -12.27 -1.46 -21.83
C GLU A 146 -12.13 -0.11 -21.09
N GLY A 147 -11.02 0.58 -21.32
CA GLY A 147 -10.86 2.00 -20.96
C GLY A 147 -10.22 2.88 -22.04
N PHE A 148 -9.77 2.28 -23.14
CA PHE A 148 -9.12 2.99 -24.24
C PHE A 148 -10.06 3.87 -25.05
N GLY A 149 -11.35 3.56 -25.10
CA GLY A 149 -12.35 4.33 -25.87
C GLY A 149 -12.70 5.69 -25.27
N THR A 150 -12.24 5.97 -24.05
CA THR A 150 -12.42 7.27 -23.38
C THR A 150 -11.21 8.19 -23.51
N LEU A 151 -10.13 7.70 -24.13
CA LEU A 151 -8.93 8.47 -24.41
C LEU A 151 -9.05 9.17 -25.77
N ASP A 152 -8.45 10.35 -25.87
CA ASP A 152 -8.15 10.96 -27.16
C ASP A 152 -7.05 10.16 -27.89
N THR A 153 -6.92 10.40 -29.20
CA THR A 153 -6.02 9.63 -30.07
C THR A 153 -4.55 9.74 -29.64
N ASP A 154 -4.08 10.91 -29.21
CA ASP A 154 -2.67 11.12 -28.84
C ASP A 154 -2.33 10.41 -27.53
N THR A 155 -3.24 10.48 -26.55
CA THR A 155 -3.11 9.77 -25.27
C THR A 155 -3.17 8.25 -25.47
N LEU A 156 -4.07 7.76 -26.32
CA LEU A 156 -4.16 6.34 -26.68
C LEU A 156 -2.85 5.85 -27.29
N ASP A 157 -2.28 6.62 -28.20
CA ASP A 157 -1.05 6.25 -28.89
C ASP A 157 0.15 6.12 -27.94
N THR A 158 0.23 7.03 -26.97
CA THR A 158 1.24 7.01 -25.90
C THR A 158 1.05 5.80 -24.99
N ALA A 159 -0.20 5.50 -24.60
CA ALA A 159 -0.53 4.33 -23.79
C ALA A 159 -0.16 3.01 -24.49
N LEU A 160 -0.38 2.91 -25.79
CA LEU A 160 -0.01 1.72 -26.57
C LEU A 160 1.51 1.55 -26.66
N ALA A 161 2.27 2.64 -26.85
CA ALA A 161 3.73 2.60 -26.85
C ALA A 161 4.29 2.10 -25.51
N ALA A 162 3.72 2.56 -24.38
CA ALA A 162 4.12 2.08 -23.05
C ALA A 162 3.83 0.57 -22.85
N LEU A 163 2.70 0.09 -23.36
CA LEU A 163 2.35 -1.34 -23.31
C LEU A 163 3.27 -2.20 -24.17
N GLU A 164 3.69 -1.72 -25.33
CA GLU A 164 4.65 -2.41 -26.20
C GLU A 164 6.02 -2.57 -25.53
N ASN A 165 6.51 -1.54 -24.83
CA ASN A 165 7.75 -1.60 -24.06
C ASN A 165 7.71 -2.71 -22.99
N LEU A 166 6.55 -2.92 -22.36
CA LEU A 166 6.38 -3.97 -21.37
C LEU A 166 6.30 -5.38 -21.97
N ARG A 167 5.78 -5.54 -23.19
CA ARG A 167 5.82 -6.83 -23.89
C ARG A 167 7.26 -7.36 -24.05
N MET A 168 8.24 -6.46 -24.21
CA MET A 168 9.66 -6.83 -24.32
C MET A 168 10.23 -7.45 -23.03
N SER A 169 9.55 -7.31 -21.89
CA SER A 169 9.98 -7.86 -20.60
C SER A 169 9.56 -9.32 -20.34
N ASN A 170 9.20 -10.08 -21.39
CA ASN A 170 8.70 -11.47 -21.34
C ASN A 170 7.40 -11.63 -20.53
N ARG A 171 6.50 -10.65 -20.64
CA ARG A 171 5.19 -10.63 -19.97
C ARG A 171 4.07 -10.66 -21.01
N THR A 172 3.01 -11.40 -20.72
CA THR A 172 1.83 -11.47 -21.61
C THR A 172 0.86 -10.36 -21.25
N ILE A 173 0.55 -9.47 -22.19
CA ILE A 173 -0.44 -8.42 -22.01
C ILE A 173 -1.64 -8.76 -22.89
N GLY A 174 -2.80 -8.97 -22.27
CA GLY A 174 -4.08 -9.12 -22.92
C GLY A 174 -4.88 -7.83 -22.86
N ILE A 175 -5.41 -7.38 -23.99
CA ILE A 175 -6.23 -6.16 -24.06
C ILE A 175 -7.59 -6.53 -24.63
N ILE A 176 -8.64 -6.10 -23.93
CA ILE A 176 -10.03 -6.19 -24.38
C ILE A 176 -10.46 -4.78 -24.75
N SER A 177 -10.69 -4.53 -26.04
CA SER A 177 -11.16 -3.24 -26.50
C SER A 177 -11.96 -3.32 -27.79
N HIS A 178 -12.98 -2.46 -27.89
CA HIS A 178 -13.74 -2.19 -29.11
C HIS A 178 -13.09 -1.12 -30.02
N VAL A 179 -12.00 -0.48 -29.60
CA VAL A 179 -11.38 0.65 -30.31
C VAL A 179 -10.60 0.17 -31.54
N ASP A 180 -10.91 0.74 -32.71
CA ASP A 180 -10.30 0.32 -33.98
C ASP A 180 -8.79 0.61 -34.07
N ALA A 181 -8.30 1.67 -33.42
CA ALA A 181 -6.88 2.02 -33.41
C ALA A 181 -6.00 0.91 -32.80
N LEU A 182 -6.51 0.16 -31.81
CA LEU A 182 -5.82 -0.99 -31.22
C LEU A 182 -5.67 -2.14 -32.21
N LYS A 183 -6.65 -2.35 -33.10
CA LYS A 183 -6.61 -3.41 -34.12
C LYS A 183 -5.51 -3.18 -35.14
N GLN A 184 -5.05 -1.95 -35.34
CA GLN A 184 -3.99 -1.65 -36.30
C GLN A 184 -2.59 -1.85 -35.72
N ARG A 185 -2.43 -1.66 -34.40
CA ARG A 185 -1.12 -1.77 -33.73
C ARG A 185 -0.82 -3.16 -33.20
N ILE A 186 -1.83 -3.91 -32.75
CA ILE A 186 -1.63 -5.21 -32.14
C ILE A 186 -1.84 -6.31 -33.19
N SER A 187 -0.76 -6.98 -33.57
CA SER A 187 -0.76 -7.98 -34.64
C SER A 187 -1.49 -9.29 -34.26
N ALA A 188 -1.37 -9.76 -33.02
CA ALA A 188 -2.06 -10.95 -32.53
C ALA A 188 -3.44 -10.58 -31.95
N GLN A 189 -4.52 -11.09 -32.56
CA GLN A 189 -5.88 -10.69 -32.22
C GLN A 189 -6.79 -11.89 -32.05
N ILE A 190 -7.76 -11.77 -31.13
CA ILE A 190 -8.88 -12.70 -31.00
C ILE A 190 -10.14 -11.92 -31.30
N HIS A 191 -10.76 -12.20 -32.45
CA HIS A 191 -12.01 -11.57 -32.87
C HIS A 191 -13.19 -12.33 -32.30
N VAL A 192 -14.06 -11.62 -31.58
CA VAL A 192 -15.32 -12.15 -31.05
C VAL A 192 -16.46 -11.68 -31.96
N ASN A 193 -17.14 -12.61 -32.64
CA ASN A 193 -18.30 -12.30 -33.49
C ASN A 193 -19.57 -12.83 -32.85
N LYS A 194 -20.59 -11.99 -32.69
CA LYS A 194 -21.90 -12.41 -32.18
C LYS A 194 -22.75 -12.96 -33.33
N GLY A 195 -23.08 -14.24 -33.27
CA GLY A 195 -23.97 -14.93 -34.20
C GLY A 195 -25.42 -14.48 -34.02
N SER A 196 -26.20 -14.56 -35.10
CA SER A 196 -27.63 -14.23 -35.13
C SER A 196 -28.49 -15.21 -34.31
N ASP A 197 -27.94 -16.37 -33.98
CA ASP A 197 -28.50 -17.42 -33.12
C ASP A 197 -28.24 -17.20 -31.63
N GLY A 198 -27.56 -16.10 -31.26
CA GLY A 198 -27.22 -15.76 -29.88
C GLY A 198 -25.92 -16.37 -29.38
N TYR A 199 -25.25 -17.22 -30.17
CA TYR A 199 -23.94 -17.79 -29.84
C TYR A 199 -22.81 -16.86 -30.30
N GLY A 200 -21.73 -16.77 -29.52
CA GLY A 200 -20.50 -16.09 -29.93
C GLY A 200 -19.57 -17.06 -30.65
N SER A 201 -18.92 -16.62 -31.73
CA SER A 201 -17.83 -17.35 -32.39
C SER A 201 -16.51 -16.59 -32.20
N LEU A 202 -15.43 -17.35 -32.01
CA LEU A 202 -14.07 -16.80 -31.84
C LEU A 202 -13.26 -17.09 -33.09
N LYS A 203 -12.54 -16.09 -33.59
CA LYS A 203 -11.58 -16.24 -34.68
C LYS A 203 -10.23 -15.68 -34.25
N ILE A 204 -9.22 -16.53 -34.23
CA ILE A 204 -7.85 -16.12 -33.92
C ILE A 204 -7.21 -15.60 -35.20
N ILE A 205 -6.70 -14.38 -35.15
CA ILE A 205 -5.94 -13.75 -36.22
C ILE A 205 -4.50 -13.64 -35.73
N HIS A 206 -3.60 -14.36 -36.39
CA HIS A 206 -2.18 -14.20 -36.18
C HIS A 206 -1.69 -13.17 -37.19
N GLY A 207 -1.15 -12.05 -36.71
CA GLY A 207 -0.50 -11.08 -37.58
C GLY A 207 0.72 -11.70 -38.24
N SER A 208 0.89 -11.39 -39.52
CA SER A 208 1.98 -11.86 -40.39
C SER A 208 3.34 -11.37 -39.92
#